data_AF-A0A9X2G5P0-F1
#
_entry.id   AF-A0A9X2G5P0-F1
#
_cell.length_a   1.000
_cell.length_b   1.000
_cell.length_c   1.000
_cell.angle_alpha   90.00
_cell.angle_beta   90.00
_cell.angle_gamma   90.00
#
_symmetry.space_group_name_H-M   'P 1'
#
loop_
_entity.id
_entity.type
_entity.pdbx_description
1 polymer ?
#
loop_
_entity_poly.entity_id
_entity_poly.type
_entity_poly.pdbx_seq_one_letter_code
_entity_poly.pdbx_strand_id
1 'polypeptide(L)'
;MVEDALHLTQHLLTPSPSPTGLNTQGLADFLRGFFGPLFLVTVSVVALFFLFTREITRFVQFVAVAIAIGVIFYVPNIIEILARGIAGALGLT
;
A
#
# COMPACT_ATOMS: atom_id res chain seq x y z
N MET A 1 8.97 11.02 -71.00
CA MET A 1 7.57 10.55 -71.17
C MET A 1 7.32 9.19 -70.50
N VAL A 2 8.25 8.22 -70.55
CA VAL A 2 8.14 6.96 -69.76
C VAL A 2 8.45 7.18 -68.27
N GLU A 3 9.33 8.12 -67.94
CA GLU A 3 9.71 8.44 -66.56
C GLU A 3 8.54 9.05 -65.75
N ASP A 4 7.72 9.90 -66.36
CA ASP A 4 6.50 10.45 -65.73
C ASP A 4 5.49 9.36 -65.32
N ALA A 5 5.33 8.32 -66.15
CA ALA A 5 4.44 7.20 -65.86
C ALA A 5 4.96 6.34 -64.68
N LEU A 6 6.28 6.27 -64.50
CA LEU A 6 6.93 5.51 -63.43
C LEU A 6 6.77 6.23 -62.07
N HIS A 7 6.88 7.55 -62.06
CA HIS A 7 6.61 8.37 -60.86
C HIS A 7 5.14 8.34 -60.42
N LEU A 8 4.19 8.37 -61.37
CA LEU A 8 2.76 8.24 -61.06
C LEU A 8 2.40 6.87 -60.50
N THR A 9 3.06 5.82 -60.99
CA THR A 9 2.87 4.45 -60.49
C THR A 9 3.44 4.27 -59.07
N GLN A 10 4.58 4.90 -58.76
CA GLN A 10 5.16 4.88 -57.41
C GLN A 10 4.29 5.58 -56.35
N HIS A 11 3.57 6.64 -56.71
CA HIS A 11 2.66 7.32 -55.79
C HIS A 11 1.43 6.45 -55.44
N LEU A 12 0.97 5.61 -56.38
CA LEU A 12 -0.16 4.70 -56.18
C LEU A 12 0.20 3.42 -55.41
N LEU A 13 1.49 3.09 -55.32
CA LEU A 13 2.02 1.92 -54.60
C LEU A 13 2.55 2.27 -53.20
N THR A 14 2.45 3.52 -52.76
CA THR A 14 2.80 3.89 -51.39
C THR A 14 1.70 3.39 -50.46
N PRO A 15 1.97 2.43 -49.56
CA PRO A 15 0.98 2.01 -48.57
C PRO A 15 0.63 3.25 -47.75
N SER A 16 -0.64 3.67 -47.80
CA SER A 16 -1.12 4.64 -46.82
C SER A 16 -0.86 4.04 -45.44
N PRO A 17 -0.20 4.75 -44.51
CA PRO A 17 -0.05 4.26 -43.16
C PRO A 17 -1.46 4.15 -42.59
N SER A 18 -2.00 2.93 -42.57
CA SER A 18 -3.16 2.60 -41.75
C SER A 18 -2.84 3.11 -40.35
N PRO A 19 -3.71 3.88 -39.68
CA PRO A 19 -3.47 4.30 -38.31
C PRO A 19 -3.49 3.04 -37.42
N THR A 20 -2.34 2.39 -37.29
CA THR A 20 -2.14 1.14 -36.53
C THR A 20 -2.00 1.38 -35.02
N GLY A 21 -2.38 2.56 -34.54
CA GLY A 21 -2.46 2.83 -33.12
C GLY A 21 -3.85 2.50 -32.63
N LEU A 22 -4.02 1.43 -31.85
CA LEU A 22 -5.21 1.26 -31.03
C LEU A 22 -5.46 2.59 -30.31
N ASN A 23 -6.64 3.18 -30.51
CA ASN A 23 -6.99 4.47 -29.94
C ASN A 23 -7.22 4.28 -28.43
N THR A 24 -6.13 4.27 -27.65
CA THR A 24 -6.14 4.08 -26.20
C THR A 24 -6.49 5.37 -25.45
N GLN A 25 -6.74 6.47 -26.16
CA GLN A 25 -7.10 7.76 -25.60
C GLN A 25 -8.32 7.65 -24.68
N GLY A 26 -9.41 7.02 -25.17
CA GLY A 26 -10.62 6.83 -24.38
C GLY A 26 -10.42 5.92 -23.16
N LEU A 27 -9.53 4.92 -23.26
CA LEU A 27 -9.17 4.07 -22.14
C LEU A 27 -8.34 4.83 -21.10
N ALA A 28 -7.41 5.68 -21.54
CA ALA A 28 -6.60 6.52 -20.67
C ALA A 28 -7.45 7.56 -19.92
N ASP A 29 -8.43 8.16 -20.58
CA ASP A 29 -9.36 9.12 -19.98
C ASP A 29 -10.29 8.43 -18.95
N PHE A 30 -10.78 7.23 -19.27
CA PHE A 30 -11.52 6.39 -18.33
C PHE A 30 -10.68 6.03 -17.10
N LEU A 31 -9.45 5.56 -17.31
CA LEU A 31 -8.55 5.19 -16.23
C LEU A 31 -8.22 6.38 -15.34
N ARG A 32 -7.95 7.56 -15.90
CA ARG A 32 -7.69 8.78 -15.11
C ARG A 32 -8.92 9.23 -14.33
N GLY A 33 -10.09 9.26 -14.97
CA GLY A 33 -11.35 9.64 -14.34
C GLY A 33 -11.77 8.70 -13.22
N PHE A 34 -11.43 7.41 -13.32
CA PHE A 34 -11.79 6.40 -12.33
C PHE A 34 -10.72 6.21 -11.23
N PHE A 35 -9.46 5.99 -11.61
CA PHE A 35 -8.39 5.72 -10.64
C PHE A 35 -8.00 6.95 -9.82
N GLY A 36 -8.05 8.16 -10.40
CA GLY A 36 -7.66 9.39 -9.70
C GLY A 36 -8.47 9.61 -8.42
N PRO A 37 -9.81 9.72 -8.50
CA PRO A 37 -10.66 9.89 -7.32
C PRO A 37 -10.58 8.73 -6.34
N LEU A 38 -10.57 7.48 -6.83
CA LEU A 38 -10.53 6.29 -5.98
C LEU A 38 -9.22 6.21 -5.17
N PHE A 39 -8.09 6.56 -5.80
CA PHE A 39 -6.79 6.61 -5.14
C PHE A 39 -6.78 7.67 -4.04
N LEU A 40 -7.24 8.89 -4.33
CA LEU A 40 -7.25 9.96 -3.33
C LEU A 40 -8.14 9.64 -2.12
N VAL A 41 -9.33 9.08 -2.34
CA VAL A 41 -10.22 8.66 -1.25
C VAL A 41 -9.55 7.60 -0.38
N THR A 42 -9.01 6.55 -1.00
CA THR A 42 -8.39 5.43 -0.28
C THR A 42 -7.17 5.90 0.50
N VAL A 43 -6.28 6.67 -0.13
CA VAL A 43 -5.08 7.20 0.52
C VAL A 43 -5.45 8.18 1.63
N SER A 44 -6.52 8.98 1.48
CA SER A 44 -6.99 9.88 2.53
C SER A 44 -7.42 9.12 3.79
N VAL A 45 -8.20 8.04 3.63
CA VAL A 45 -8.61 7.18 4.74
C VAL A 45 -7.38 6.55 5.40
N VAL A 46 -6.49 5.94 4.61
CA VAL A 46 -5.26 5.30 5.12
C VAL A 46 -4.37 6.33 5.82
N ALA A 47 -4.24 7.55 5.30
CA ALA A 47 -3.45 8.61 5.90
C ALA A 47 -4.01 9.06 7.25
N LEU A 48 -5.34 9.18 7.38
CA LEU A 48 -5.98 9.49 8.66
C LEU A 48 -5.72 8.37 9.68
N PHE A 49 -5.93 7.10 9.30
CA PHE A 49 -5.62 5.97 10.17
C PHE A 49 -4.13 5.97 10.55
N PHE A 50 -3.23 6.23 9.61
CA PHE A 50 -1.80 6.24 9.87
C PHE A 50 -1.40 7.38 10.83
N LEU A 51 -2.01 8.56 10.68
CA LEU A 51 -1.83 9.69 11.57
C LEU A 51 -2.28 9.31 12.98
N PHE A 52 -3.48 8.77 13.15
CA PHE A 52 -3.95 8.37 14.48
C PHE A 52 -3.24 7.15 15.04
N THR A 53 -2.73 6.24 14.20
CA THR A 53 -2.05 5.02 14.64
C THR A 53 -0.76 5.35 15.40
N ARG A 54 0.01 6.37 15.00
CA ARG A 54 1.28 6.73 15.67
C ARG A 54 1.06 7.28 17.09
N GLU A 55 0.03 8.09 17.29
CA GLU A 55 -0.32 8.67 18.58
C GLU A 55 -1.06 7.67 19.47
N ILE A 56 -2.00 6.89 18.92
CA ILE A 56 -2.77 5.89 19.65
C ILE A 56 -1.88 4.73 20.10
N THR A 57 -0.96 4.24 19.27
CA THR A 57 -0.06 3.14 19.67
C THR A 57 0.83 3.51 20.85
N ARG A 58 1.33 4.76 20.91
CA ARG A 58 2.07 5.26 22.08
C ARG A 58 1.20 5.31 23.34
N PHE A 59 -0.05 5.73 23.21
CA PHE A 59 -1.00 5.73 24.33
C PHE A 59 -1.34 4.31 24.80
N VAL A 60 -1.63 3.41 23.86
CA VAL A 60 -1.91 1.99 24.14
C VAL A 60 -0.70 1.32 24.80
N GLN A 61 0.52 1.62 24.36
CA GLN A 61 1.74 1.13 25.01
C GLN A 61 1.83 1.59 26.47
N PHE A 62 1.56 2.87 26.74
CA PHE A 62 1.56 3.39 28.09
C PHE A 62 0.50 2.70 28.97
N VAL A 63 -0.73 2.58 28.48
CA VAL A 63 -1.83 1.90 29.17
C VAL A 63 -1.52 0.42 29.39
N ALA A 64 -0.96 -0.26 28.40
CA ALA A 64 -0.59 -1.67 28.51
C ALA A 64 0.49 -1.91 29.58
N VAL A 65 1.51 -1.06 29.64
CA VAL A 65 2.55 -1.12 30.70
C VAL A 65 1.93 -0.84 32.06
N ALA A 66 1.09 0.18 32.19
CA ALA A 66 0.42 0.51 33.44
C ALA A 66 -0.43 -0.67 33.95
N ILE A 67 -1.19 -1.31 33.07
CA ILE A 67 -1.97 -2.51 33.41
C ILE A 67 -1.05 -3.68 33.78
N ALA A 68 0.03 -3.92 33.03
CA ALA A 68 0.97 -5.01 33.33
C ALA A 68 1.58 -4.87 34.73
N ILE A 69 2.04 -3.67 35.07
CA ILE A 69 2.54 -3.37 36.42
C ILE A 69 1.43 -3.53 37.45
N GLY A 70 0.23 -2.99 37.19
CA GLY A 70 -0.92 -3.17 38.06
C GLY A 70 -1.20 -4.65 38.37
N VAL A 71 -1.21 -5.51 37.35
CA VAL A 71 -1.44 -6.95 37.51
C VAL A 71 -0.33 -7.61 38.33
N ILE A 72 0.94 -7.33 38.03
CA ILE A 72 2.09 -7.94 38.73
C ILE A 72 2.07 -7.64 40.23
N PHE A 73 1.75 -6.40 40.62
CA PHE A 73 1.82 -5.97 42.01
C PHE A 73 0.51 -6.15 42.79
N TYR A 74 -0.64 -6.16 42.11
CA TYR A 74 -1.95 -6.18 42.77
C TYR A 74 -2.59 -7.58 42.79
N VAL A 75 -2.32 -8.42 41.80
CA VAL A 75 -2.89 -9.77 41.78
C VAL A 75 -2.06 -10.68 42.70
N PRO A 76 -2.68 -11.32 43.70
CA PRO A 76 -1.97 -12.21 44.60
C PRO A 76 -1.35 -13.38 43.85
N ASN A 77 -0.22 -13.87 44.35
CA ASN A 77 0.55 -15.02 43.82
C ASN A 77 1.29 -14.79 42.48
N ILE A 78 1.08 -13.68 41.77
CA ILE A 78 1.82 -13.43 40.50
C ILE A 78 3.32 -13.32 40.72
N ILE A 79 3.75 -12.63 41.78
CA ILE A 79 5.18 -12.48 42.12
C ILE A 79 5.80 -13.84 42.43
N GLU A 80 5.07 -14.73 43.13
CA GLU A 80 5.55 -16.07 43.45
C GLU A 80 5.68 -16.95 42.20
N ILE A 81 4.71 -16.89 41.29
CA ILE A 81 4.76 -17.63 40.02
C ILE A 81 5.93 -17.14 39.16
N LEU A 82 6.14 -15.82 39.06
CA LEU A 82 7.30 -15.26 38.35
C LEU A 82 8.62 -15.69 38.99
N ALA A 83 8.72 -15.62 40.32
CA ALA A 83 9.92 -16.00 41.05
C ALA A 83 10.25 -17.48 40.84
N ARG A 84 9.27 -18.37 40.96
CA ARG A 84 9.44 -19.81 40.71
C ARG A 84 9.81 -20.09 39.25
N GLY A 85 9.21 -19.38 38.29
CA GLY A 85 9.52 -19.51 36.87
C GLY A 85 10.95 -19.08 36.52
N ILE A 86 11.39 -17.94 37.07
CA ILE A 86 12.75 -17.44 36.90
C ILE A 86 13.75 -18.35 37.62
N ALA A 87 13.47 -18.75 38.86
CA ALA A 87 14.31 -19.65 39.63
C ALA A 87 14.50 -20.99 38.89
N GLY A 88 13.42 -21.59 38.39
CA GLY A 88 13.48 -22.80 37.56
C GLY A 88 14.28 -22.63 36.27
N ALA A 89 14.14 -21.49 35.57
CA ALA A 89 14.92 -21.19 34.36
C ALA A 89 16.42 -20.97 34.65
N LEU A 90 16.75 -20.47 35.84
CA LEU A 90 18.11 -20.28 36.32
C LEU A 90 18.71 -21.54 36.96
N GLY A 91 17.97 -22.66 36.99
CA GLY A 91 18.41 -23.91 37.63
C GLY A 91 18.42 -23.85 39.16
N LEU A 92 17.79 -22.82 39.73
CA LEU A 92 17.55 -22.68 41.16
C LEU A 92 16.20 -23.34 41.46
N THR A 93 16.22 -24.65 41.70
CA THR A 93 15.03 -25.42 42.13
C THR A 93 14.89 -25.46 43.63
#